data_AF-A0A3B9KD16-F1
#
_entry.id   AF-A0A3B9KD16-F1
#
_cell.length_a   1.000
_cell.length_b   1.000
_cell.length_c   1.000
_cell.angle_alpha   90.00
_cell.angle_beta   90.00
_cell.angle_gamma   90.00
#
_symmetry.space_group_name_H-M   'P 1'
#
loop_
_entity.id
_entity.type
_entity.pdbx_description
1 polymer ?
#
loop_
_entity_poly.entity_id
_entity_poly.type
_entity_poly.pdbx_seq_one_letter_code
_entity_poly.pdbx_strand_id
1 'polypeptide(L)'
;ARQRVVQGAFATGHVVIVGRGAQVLLAQNRDALHVRIVAPLAERIAYVMQREGLDQEIARARIQLKDRDRTRFLQVEHHEHPQDAHLYDLVVNTGVLDLESVVDLLILALEHKARRLSTPTEALGPGVGLPQYPRHPDDFRSPKSTNDPPT
;
A
#
# COMPACT_ATOMS: atom_id res chain seq x y z
N ALA A 1 -0.14 24.66 5.06
CA ALA A 1 1.31 24.71 4.77
C ALA A 1 1.85 23.39 4.21
N ARG A 2 1.63 22.24 4.86
CA ARG A 2 2.17 20.93 4.43
C ARG A 2 1.73 20.46 3.04
N GLN A 3 0.46 20.64 2.67
CA GLN A 3 -0.02 20.22 1.35
C GLN A 3 0.66 20.96 0.19
N ARG A 4 0.99 22.25 0.35
CA ARG A 4 1.73 23.01 -0.67
C ARG A 4 3.15 22.47 -0.88
N VAL A 5 3.78 21.95 0.17
CA VAL A 5 5.12 21.33 0.05
C VAL A 5 5.04 20.02 -0.72
N VAL A 6 4.05 19.17 -0.43
CA VAL A 6 3.85 17.90 -1.16
C VAL A 6 3.53 18.16 -2.63
N GLN A 7 2.60 19.08 -2.91
CA GLN A 7 2.23 19.46 -4.27
C GLN A 7 3.38 20.13 -5.03
N GLY A 8 4.14 21.00 -4.36
CA GLY A 8 5.32 21.62 -4.95
C GLY A 8 6.43 20.61 -5.28
N ALA A 9 6.71 19.66 -4.38
CA ALA A 9 7.67 18.58 -4.63
C ALA A 9 7.19 17.65 -5.75
N PHE A 10 5.91 17.30 -5.76
CA PHE A 10 5.31 16.49 -6.82
C PHE A 10 5.47 17.17 -8.19
N ALA A 11 5.24 18.49 -8.27
CA ALA A 11 5.37 19.25 -9.51
C ALA A 11 6.80 19.32 -10.07
N THR A 12 7.85 19.05 -9.28
CA THR A 12 9.22 18.97 -9.83
C THR A 12 9.45 17.70 -10.66
N GLY A 13 8.59 16.69 -10.50
CA GLY A 13 8.79 15.36 -11.06
C GLY A 13 9.96 14.61 -10.41
N HIS A 14 10.08 13.32 -10.75
CA HIS A 14 11.20 12.45 -10.37
C HIS A 14 11.59 12.51 -8.88
N VAL A 15 10.60 12.52 -7.98
CA VAL A 15 10.81 12.67 -6.54
C VAL A 15 10.27 11.46 -5.78
N VAL A 16 10.93 11.11 -4.68
CA VAL A 16 10.38 10.18 -3.68
C VAL A 16 9.88 10.96 -2.47
N ILE A 17 8.58 10.85 -2.19
CA ILE A 17 7.94 11.54 -1.06
C ILE A 17 7.66 10.52 0.04
N VAL A 18 8.28 10.72 1.20
CA VAL A 18 8.10 9.82 2.36
C VAL A 18 7.10 10.41 3.35
N GLY A 19 5.94 9.76 3.47
CA GLY A 19 4.90 10.12 4.43
C GLY A 19 4.12 11.38 4.07
N ARG A 20 3.83 12.22 5.07
CA ARG A 20 3.12 13.52 4.92
C ARG A 20 1.70 13.44 4.35
N GLY A 21 1.07 12.26 4.37
CA GLY A 21 -0.25 12.06 3.76
C GLY A 21 -0.24 12.06 2.24
N ALA A 22 0.94 11.94 1.62
CA ALA A 22 1.09 11.98 0.17
C ALA A 22 0.18 10.97 -0.54
N GLN A 23 -0.06 9.80 0.06
CA GLN A 23 -0.94 8.77 -0.50
C GLN A 23 -2.40 9.22 -0.64
N VAL A 24 -2.86 10.13 0.23
CA VAL A 24 -4.21 10.72 0.11
C VAL A 24 -4.16 11.96 -0.77
N LEU A 25 -3.17 12.83 -0.53
CA LEU A 25 -3.04 14.11 -1.24
C LEU A 25 -2.83 13.97 -2.75
N LEU A 26 -2.23 12.85 -3.17
CA LEU A 26 -1.92 12.52 -4.55
C LEU A 26 -2.69 11.27 -5.01
N ALA A 27 -3.77 10.89 -4.33
CA ALA A 27 -4.54 9.67 -4.64
C ALA A 27 -5.08 9.67 -6.09
N GLN A 28 -5.42 10.85 -6.63
CA GLN A 28 -5.95 11.00 -7.99
C GLN A 28 -4.85 11.13 -9.06
N ASN A 29 -3.58 11.21 -8.65
CA ASN A 29 -2.45 11.37 -9.55
C ASN A 29 -2.00 9.99 -10.05
N ARG A 30 -2.36 9.67 -11.30
CA ARG A 30 -2.02 8.39 -11.94
C ARG A 30 -0.51 8.21 -12.13
N ASP A 31 0.24 9.29 -12.17
CA ASP A 31 1.69 9.37 -12.32
C ASP A 31 2.48 9.28 -10.99
N ALA A 32 1.78 9.09 -9.85
CA ALA A 32 2.39 8.77 -8.57
C ALA A 32 2.23 7.28 -8.24
N LEU A 33 3.32 6.58 -7.90
CA LEU A 33 3.26 5.23 -7.34
C LEU A 33 3.14 5.31 -5.80
N HIS A 34 2.04 4.81 -5.27
CA HIS A 34 1.73 4.80 -3.83
C HIS A 34 2.13 3.48 -3.21
N VAL A 35 3.16 3.52 -2.36
CA VAL A 35 3.74 2.31 -1.75
C VAL A 35 3.65 2.40 -0.23
N ARG A 36 3.20 1.31 0.40
CA ARG A 36 3.27 1.14 1.85
C ARG A 36 4.26 0.05 2.22
N ILE A 37 5.22 0.40 3.06
CA ILE A 37 6.14 -0.57 3.66
C ILE A 37 5.64 -0.96 5.05
N VAL A 38 5.55 -2.27 5.31
CA VAL A 38 5.15 -2.85 6.60
C VAL A 38 6.17 -3.88 7.06
N ALA A 39 6.16 -4.18 8.36
CA ALA A 39 6.92 -5.28 8.95
C ALA A 39 6.29 -5.65 10.31
N PRO A 40 6.45 -6.89 10.80
CA PRO A 40 6.05 -7.28 12.14
C PRO A 40 6.64 -6.34 13.21
N LEU A 41 5.88 -6.09 14.28
CA LEU A 41 6.28 -5.11 15.31
C LEU A 41 7.63 -5.48 15.96
N ALA A 42 7.87 -6.77 16.21
CA ALA A 42 9.11 -7.24 16.83
C ALA A 42 10.35 -6.85 16.00
N GLU A 43 10.29 -7.04 14.68
CA GLU A 43 11.39 -6.69 13.78
C GLU A 43 11.59 -5.17 13.67
N ARG A 44 10.49 -4.41 13.64
CA ARG A 44 10.56 -2.94 13.67
C ARG A 44 11.24 -2.44 14.95
N ILE A 45 10.94 -3.06 16.09
CA ILE A 45 11.57 -2.75 17.37
C ILE A 45 13.08 -3.03 17.29
N ALA A 46 13.48 -4.24 16.87
CA ALA A 46 14.89 -4.60 16.74
C ALA A 46 15.65 -3.64 15.82
N TYR A 47 15.05 -3.28 14.68
CA TYR A 47 15.61 -2.30 13.75
C TYR A 47 15.80 -0.92 14.39
N VAL A 48 14.79 -0.40 15.09
CA VAL A 48 14.88 0.92 15.74
C VAL A 48 15.90 0.90 16.90
N MET A 49 15.96 -0.18 17.68
CA MET A 49 16.98 -0.34 18.72
C MET A 49 18.38 -0.26 18.13
N GLN A 50 18.65 -1.03 17.06
CA GLN A 50 19.96 -1.05 16.41
C GLN A 50 20.30 0.30 15.75
N ARG A 51 19.35 0.91 15.04
CA ARG A 51 19.58 2.13 14.27
C ARG A 51 19.70 3.38 15.16
N GLU A 52 18.94 3.44 16.24
CA GLU A 52 18.85 4.64 17.09
C GLU A 52 19.55 4.47 18.45
N GLY A 53 20.10 3.29 18.77
CA GLY A 53 20.78 3.02 20.03
C GLY A 53 19.84 3.07 21.25
N LEU A 54 18.61 2.58 21.09
CA LEU A 54 17.55 2.67 22.10
C LEU A 54 17.27 1.32 22.76
N ASP A 55 16.82 1.37 24.01
CA ASP A 55 16.28 0.19 24.70
C ASP A 55 14.95 -0.25 24.08
N GLN A 56 14.61 -1.53 24.25
CA GLN A 56 13.44 -2.16 23.65
C GLN A 56 12.12 -1.42 23.94
N GLU A 57 11.89 -1.05 25.20
CA GLU A 57 10.65 -0.37 25.61
C GLU A 57 10.56 1.05 25.04
N ILE A 58 11.69 1.76 24.96
CA ILE A 58 11.76 3.09 24.35
C ILE A 58 11.51 3.00 22.83
N ALA A 59 12.13 2.02 22.16
CA ALA A 59 11.91 1.77 20.74
C ALA A 59 10.45 1.42 20.43
N ARG A 60 9.84 0.53 21.23
CA ARG A 60 8.42 0.16 21.14
C ARG A 60 7.50 1.37 21.31
N ALA A 61 7.69 2.15 22.37
CA ALA A 61 6.88 3.34 22.65
C ALA A 61 6.99 4.37 21.51
N ARG A 62 8.21 4.58 20.98
CA ARG A 62 8.47 5.48 19.85
C ARG A 62 7.77 5.02 18.56
N ILE A 63 7.80 3.72 18.26
CA ILE A 63 7.09 3.15 17.12
C ILE A 63 5.57 3.36 17.26
N GLN A 64 5.01 3.00 18.41
CA GLN A 64 3.56 3.13 18.66
C GLN A 64 3.11 4.59 18.67
N LEU A 65 3.93 5.51 19.15
CA LEU A 65 3.65 6.94 19.07
C LEU A 65 3.60 7.40 17.60
N LYS A 66 4.62 7.07 16.80
CA LYS A 66 4.66 7.41 15.37
C LYS A 66 3.49 6.82 14.59
N ASP A 67 3.10 5.57 14.88
CA ASP A 67 1.98 4.90 14.22
C ASP A 67 0.64 5.54 14.61
N ARG A 68 0.46 5.90 15.88
CA ARG A 68 -0.72 6.65 16.36
C ARG A 68 -0.80 8.03 15.74
N ASP A 69 0.31 8.77 15.68
CA ASP A 69 0.36 10.10 15.09
C ASP A 69 0.03 10.05 13.59
N ARG A 70 0.55 9.04 12.87
CA ARG A 70 0.21 8.81 11.45
C ARG A 70 -1.28 8.52 11.27
N THR A 71 -1.85 7.70 12.14
CA THR A 71 -3.28 7.33 12.09
C THR A 71 -4.17 8.52 12.39
N ARG A 72 -3.89 9.23 13.48
CA ARG A 72 -4.62 10.45 13.86
C ARG A 72 -4.57 11.49 12.76
N PHE A 73 -3.38 11.71 12.17
CA PHE A 73 -3.22 12.68 11.10
C PHE A 73 -4.16 12.39 9.91
N LEU A 74 -4.18 11.14 9.41
CA LEU A 74 -5.06 10.79 8.30
C LEU A 74 -6.54 10.82 8.66
N GLN A 75 -6.90 10.35 9.86
CA GLN A 75 -8.29 10.35 10.30
C GLN A 75 -8.84 11.76 10.47
N VAL A 76 -8.08 12.66 11.13
CA VAL A 76 -8.55 14.02 11.42
C VAL A 76 -8.52 14.91 10.19
N GLU A 77 -7.45 14.86 9.39
CA GLU A 77 -7.31 15.77 8.25
C GLU A 77 -8.00 15.26 6.99
N HIS A 78 -8.15 13.94 6.84
CA HIS A 78 -8.61 13.33 5.60
C HIS A 78 -9.77 12.34 5.76
N HIS A 79 -10.18 11.99 6.98
CA HIS A 79 -11.20 10.95 7.25
C HIS A 79 -10.81 9.56 6.71
N GLU A 80 -9.52 9.33 6.50
CA GLU A 80 -8.97 8.10 5.92
C GLU A 80 -8.22 7.29 6.98
N HIS A 81 -8.17 5.97 6.79
CA HIS A 81 -7.39 5.08 7.66
C HIS A 81 -6.10 4.61 6.96
N PRO A 82 -4.91 4.69 7.60
CA PRO A 82 -3.66 4.27 6.96
C PRO A 82 -3.62 2.79 6.57
N GLN A 83 -4.53 1.98 7.14
CA GLN A 83 -4.64 0.56 6.82
C GLN A 83 -5.53 0.24 5.62
N ASP A 84 -6.27 1.22 5.09
CA ASP A 84 -7.02 1.00 3.87
C ASP A 84 -6.06 0.69 2.72
N ALA A 85 -6.21 -0.49 2.14
CA ALA A 85 -5.37 -0.97 1.05
C ALA A 85 -5.58 -0.15 -0.23
N HIS A 86 -6.76 0.45 -0.43
CA HIS A 86 -7.08 1.23 -1.63
C HIS A 86 -6.31 2.55 -1.74
N LEU A 87 -5.67 2.99 -0.66
CA LEU A 87 -4.78 4.16 -0.66
C LEU A 87 -3.40 3.87 -1.26
N TYR A 88 -3.11 2.63 -1.63
CA TYR A 88 -1.79 2.21 -2.11
C TYR A 88 -1.94 1.34 -3.36
N ASP A 89 -0.99 1.47 -4.29
CA ASP A 89 -0.85 0.55 -5.42
C ASP A 89 -0.17 -0.75 -4.96
N LEU A 90 0.70 -0.67 -3.94
CA LEU A 90 1.44 -1.81 -3.41
C LEU A 90 1.67 -1.70 -1.90
N VAL A 91 1.46 -2.81 -1.19
CA VAL A 91 1.85 -2.98 0.21
C VAL A 91 2.90 -4.08 0.29
N VAL A 92 4.11 -3.73 0.75
CA VAL A 92 5.26 -4.65 0.78
C VAL A 92 5.70 -4.88 2.22
N ASN A 93 5.92 -6.15 2.56
CA ASN A 93 6.36 -6.55 3.89
C ASN A 93 7.87 -6.83 3.92
N THR A 94 8.65 -5.95 4.54
CA THR A 94 10.12 -6.09 4.65
C THR A 94 10.56 -7.05 5.75
N GLY A 95 9.62 -7.66 6.49
CA GLY A 95 9.94 -8.81 7.34
C GLY A 95 9.97 -10.15 6.61
N VAL A 96 9.56 -10.15 5.33
CA VAL A 96 9.61 -11.33 4.46
C VAL A 96 10.59 -11.12 3.32
N LEU A 97 10.61 -9.92 2.74
CA LEU A 97 11.50 -9.55 1.63
C LEU A 97 12.64 -8.66 2.10
N ASP A 98 13.85 -8.93 1.63
CA ASP A 98 15.00 -8.05 1.84
C ASP A 98 14.87 -6.74 1.05
N LEU A 99 15.73 -5.77 1.37
CA LEU A 99 15.65 -4.44 0.80
C LEU A 99 15.88 -4.41 -0.72
N GLU A 100 16.79 -5.23 -1.26
CA GLU A 100 17.09 -5.26 -2.70
C GLU A 100 15.88 -5.80 -3.46
N SER A 101 15.32 -6.92 -2.99
CA SER A 101 14.09 -7.50 -3.54
C SER A 101 12.93 -6.51 -3.54
N VAL A 102 12.76 -5.72 -2.47
CA VAL A 102 11.72 -4.69 -2.42
C VAL A 102 11.98 -3.60 -3.46
N VAL A 103 13.22 -3.11 -3.59
CA VAL A 103 13.56 -2.06 -4.58
C VAL A 103 13.25 -2.53 -6.00
N ASP A 104 13.63 -3.74 -6.36
CA ASP A 104 13.36 -4.31 -7.69
C ASP A 104 11.85 -4.37 -7.99
N LEU A 105 11.04 -4.78 -7.00
CA LEU A 105 9.58 -4.78 -7.13
C LEU A 105 9.01 -3.38 -7.33
N LEU A 106 9.54 -2.37 -6.64
CA LEU A 106 9.07 -0.99 -6.77
C LEU A 106 9.43 -0.40 -8.14
N ILE A 107 10.63 -0.67 -8.64
CA ILE A 107 11.07 -0.24 -9.97
C ILE A 107 10.17 -0.87 -11.02
N LEU A 108 9.96 -2.18 -10.96
CA LEU A 108 9.09 -2.88 -11.89
C LEU A 108 7.65 -2.32 -11.85
N ALA A 109 7.08 -2.14 -10.67
CA ALA A 109 5.75 -1.56 -10.51
C ALA A 109 5.67 -0.14 -11.11
N LEU A 110 6.70 0.69 -10.90
CA LEU A 110 6.77 2.05 -11.44
C LEU A 110 6.79 2.03 -12.97
N GLU A 111 7.63 1.21 -13.59
CA GLU A 111 7.71 1.08 -15.05
C GLU A 111 6.40 0.59 -15.66
N HIS A 112 5.76 -0.41 -15.05
CA HIS A 112 4.47 -0.92 -15.48
C HIS A 112 3.38 0.15 -15.36
N LYS A 113 3.36 0.92 -14.27
CA LYS A 113 2.42 2.02 -14.07
C LYS A 113 2.64 3.14 -15.10
N ALA A 114 3.89 3.52 -15.34
CA ALA A 114 4.27 4.54 -16.31
C ALA A 114 3.77 4.21 -17.72
N ARG A 115 3.90 2.95 -18.16
CA ARG A 115 3.39 2.51 -19.48
C ARG A 115 1.89 2.67 -19.66
N ARG A 116 1.11 2.64 -18.56
CA ARG A 116 -0.36 2.78 -18.60
C ARG A 116 -0.82 4.24 -18.51
N LEU A 117 0.07 5.21 -18.31
CA LEU A 117 -0.30 6.62 -18.20
C LEU A 117 -0.93 7.17 -19.48
N SER A 118 -0.48 6.70 -20.65
CA SER A 118 -1.06 7.07 -21.94
C SER A 118 -2.36 6.33 -22.27
N THR A 119 -2.73 5.31 -21.49
CA THR A 119 -3.97 4.55 -21.70
C THR A 119 -5.18 5.35 -21.17
N PRO A 120 -6.21 5.57 -22.01
CA PRO A 120 -7.48 6.16 -21.58
C PRO A 120 -8.10 5.36 -20.43
N THR A 121 -8.74 6.05 -19.49
CA THR A 121 -9.29 5.44 -18.26
C THR A 121 -10.32 4.36 -18.59
N GLU A 122 -11.09 4.54 -19.65
CA GLU A 122 -12.12 3.62 -20.16
C GLU A 122 -11.54 2.30 -20.68
N ALA A 123 -10.24 2.31 -21.03
CA ALA A 123 -9.48 1.15 -21.46
C ALA A 123 -8.61 0.56 -20.32
N LEU A 124 -8.86 0.96 -19.07
CA LEU A 124 -8.24 0.35 -17.89
C LEU A 124 -9.15 -0.71 -17.27
N GLY A 125 -8.53 -1.63 -16.54
CA GLY A 125 -9.23 -2.70 -15.83
C GLY A 125 -8.85 -4.09 -16.33
N PRO A 126 -9.05 -5.12 -15.51
CA PRO A 126 -8.61 -6.49 -15.81
C PRO A 126 -9.41 -7.15 -16.94
N GLY A 127 -10.61 -6.64 -17.25
CA GLY A 127 -11.51 -7.20 -18.26
C GLY A 127 -11.36 -6.59 -19.66
N VAL A 128 -10.49 -5.60 -19.85
CA VAL A 128 -10.38 -4.90 -21.15
C VAL A 128 -9.79 -5.84 -22.19
N GLY A 129 -10.55 -6.09 -23.26
CA GLY A 129 -10.17 -7.00 -24.33
C GLY A 129 -10.29 -8.49 -23.98
N LEU A 130 -10.73 -8.84 -22.76
CA LEU A 130 -11.05 -10.21 -22.42
C LEU A 130 -12.45 -10.58 -22.95
N PRO A 131 -12.63 -11.77 -23.53
CA PRO A 131 -13.97 -12.27 -23.83
C PRO A 131 -14.76 -12.40 -22.51
N GLN A 132 -16.07 -12.18 -22.58
CA GLN A 132 -16.94 -12.50 -21.45
C GLN A 132 -16.72 -13.96 -21.06
N TYR A 133 -16.64 -14.21 -19.74
CA TYR A 133 -16.49 -15.59 -19.25
C TYR A 133 -17.57 -16.47 -19.89
N PRO A 134 -17.17 -17.54 -20.61
CA PRO A 134 -18.13 -18.45 -21.22
C PRO A 134 -18.85 -19.21 -20.11
N ARG A 135 -20.05 -18.76 -19.78
CA ARG A 135 -20.92 -19.18 -18.66
C ARG A 135 -20.40 -18.78 -17.27
N HIS A 136 -21.38 -18.62 -16.36
CA HIS A 136 -21.15 -18.48 -14.92
C HIS A 136 -20.12 -19.53 -14.52
N PRO A 137 -18.98 -19.16 -13.90
CA PRO A 137 -18.10 -20.16 -13.31
C PRO A 137 -19.02 -21.07 -12.49
N ASP A 138 -18.96 -22.38 -12.71
CA ASP A 138 -19.62 -23.29 -11.79
C ASP A 138 -19.06 -22.89 -10.42
N ASP A 139 -19.87 -22.20 -9.60
CA ASP A 139 -19.45 -21.75 -8.29
C ASP A 139 -18.83 -22.98 -7.65
N PHE A 140 -17.59 -22.85 -7.15
CA PHE A 140 -16.93 -23.95 -6.46
C PHE A 140 -17.97 -24.56 -5.54
N ARG A 141 -18.45 -25.77 -5.86
CA ARG A 141 -19.48 -26.41 -5.06
C ARG A 141 -18.84 -26.58 -3.70
N SER A 142 -19.23 -25.75 -2.73
CA SER A 142 -18.89 -25.98 -1.34
C SER A 142 -19.23 -27.43 -1.08
N PRO A 143 -18.27 -28.29 -0.69
CA PRO A 143 -18.56 -29.69 -0.47
C PRO A 143 -19.74 -29.74 0.49
N LYS A 144 -20.85 -30.35 0.04
CA LYS A 144 -22.06 -30.45 0.85
C LYS A 144 -21.66 -30.98 2.21
N SER A 145 -21.98 -30.22 3.26
CA SER A 145 -21.88 -30.65 4.64
C SER A 145 -22.46 -32.06 4.74
N THR A 146 -21.69 -33.01 5.24
CA THR A 146 -22.01 -34.44 5.36
C THR A 146 -23.11 -34.73 6.40
N ASN A 147 -24.09 -33.84 6.56
CA ASN A 147 -25.14 -33.93 7.58
C ASN A 147 -26.57 -34.02 7.03
N ASP A 148 -26.78 -34.34 5.75
CA ASP A 148 -28.12 -34.68 5.28
C ASP A 148 -28.46 -36.14 5.66
N PRO A 149 -29.60 -36.40 6.32
CA PRO A 149 -29.99 -37.75 6.70
C PRO A 149 -30.44 -38.55 5.46
N PRO A 150 -30.20 -39.88 5.43
CA PRO A 150 -30.60 -40.72 4.31
C PRO A 150 -32.11 -40.78 4.18
N THR A 151 -32.58 -40.72 2.92
CA THR A 151 -33.97 -40.91 2.51
C THR A 151 -34.35 -42.38 2.53
#